data_AF-A0A1S1R5N0-F1
#
_entry.id   AF-A0A1S1R5N0-F1
#
_cell.length_a   1.000
_cell.length_b   1.000
_cell.length_c   1.000
_cell.angle_alpha   90.00
_cell.angle_beta   90.00
_cell.angle_gamma   90.00
#
_symmetry.space_group_name_H-M   'P 1'
#
loop_
_entity.id
_entity.type
_entity.pdbx_description
1 polymer ?
#
loop_
_entity_poly.entity_id
_entity_poly.type
_entity_poly.pdbx_seq_one_letter_code
_entity_poly.pdbx_strand_id
1 'polypeptide(L)'
;MRNVARSPSASLLVVSPESTYAAKFGIQIRGQVRACADVEEMAQVITLYSSAFEGAGKKLSDPETMLLTSTESTFFVFQAERVKLIDESPSANRTTTEYASFPVG
;
A
#
# COMPACT_ATOMS: atom_id res chain seq x y z
N MET A 1 -6.20 8.71 -14.61
CA MET A 1 -6.48 9.12 -13.21
C MET A 1 -7.94 9.54 -12.92
N ARG A 2 -8.93 9.33 -13.82
CA ARG A 2 -10.32 9.76 -13.58
C ARG A 2 -11.08 8.96 -12.48
N ASN A 3 -10.58 7.79 -12.06
CA ASN A 3 -11.29 6.91 -11.13
C ASN A 3 -11.09 7.24 -9.65
N VAL A 4 -9.90 7.68 -9.22
CA VAL A 4 -9.63 8.00 -7.80
C VAL A 4 -10.48 9.19 -7.33
N ALA A 5 -10.74 10.16 -8.22
CA ALA A 5 -11.58 11.32 -7.92
C ALA A 5 -13.09 11.01 -7.83
N ARG A 6 -13.55 9.84 -8.29
CA ARG A 6 -14.98 9.49 -8.33
C ARG A 6 -15.38 8.44 -7.29
N SER A 7 -14.44 7.60 -6.87
CA SER A 7 -14.64 6.64 -5.79
C SER A 7 -13.29 6.41 -5.12
N PRO A 8 -13.06 6.99 -3.92
CA PRO A 8 -11.78 6.87 -3.24
C PRO A 8 -11.53 5.44 -2.74
N SER A 9 -12.53 4.56 -2.75
CA SER A 9 -12.35 3.20 -2.24
C SER A 9 -11.45 2.36 -3.14
N ALA A 10 -10.40 1.78 -2.55
CA ALA A 10 -9.49 0.86 -3.20
C ALA A 10 -9.26 -0.39 -2.35
N SER A 11 -8.68 -1.41 -2.97
CA SER A 11 -8.22 -2.61 -2.27
C SER A 11 -6.81 -2.96 -2.71
N LEU A 12 -5.94 -3.23 -1.74
CA LEU A 12 -4.58 -3.70 -1.93
C LEU A 12 -4.53 -5.19 -1.62
N LEU A 13 -3.80 -5.94 -2.43
CA LEU A 13 -3.53 -7.35 -2.20
C LEU A 13 -2.01 -7.51 -2.15
N VAL A 14 -1.48 -7.93 -1.00
CA VAL A 14 -0.07 -8.26 -0.80
C VAL A 14 0.02 -9.75 -0.60
N VAL A 15 0.72 -10.43 -1.50
CA VAL A 15 0.82 -11.89 -1.53
C VAL A 15 2.28 -12.28 -1.28
N SER A 16 2.50 -13.27 -0.41
CA SER A 16 3.83 -13.85 -0.18
C SER A 16 4.38 -14.43 -1.48
N PRO A 17 5.69 -14.27 -1.75
CA PRO A 17 6.33 -14.88 -2.91
C PRO A 17 6.26 -16.41 -2.93
N GLU A 18 6.00 -17.05 -1.78
CA GLU A 18 5.79 -18.50 -1.67
C GLU A 18 4.39 -18.94 -2.13
N SER A 19 3.50 -17.99 -2.42
CA SER A 19 2.15 -18.31 -2.89
C SER A 19 2.17 -18.89 -4.29
N THR A 20 1.28 -19.86 -4.50
CA THR A 20 1.05 -20.48 -5.80
C THR A 20 -0.35 -20.13 -6.30
N TYR A 21 -0.68 -20.58 -7.52
CA TYR A 21 -2.06 -20.49 -8.01
C TYR A 21 -3.06 -21.23 -7.10
N ALA A 22 -2.62 -22.31 -6.44
CA ALA A 22 -3.46 -23.19 -5.64
C ALA A 22 -3.46 -22.86 -4.13
N ALA A 23 -2.45 -22.14 -3.63
CA ALA A 23 -2.35 -21.77 -2.23
C ALA A 23 -1.85 -20.32 -2.13
N LYS A 24 -2.70 -19.44 -1.61
CA LYS A 24 -2.37 -18.03 -1.42
C LYS A 24 -2.14 -17.75 0.05
N PHE A 25 -1.02 -17.10 0.34
CA PHE A 25 -0.70 -16.57 1.65
C PHE A 25 -0.45 -15.07 1.54
N GLY A 26 -1.13 -14.26 2.33
CA GLY A 26 -0.98 -12.82 2.25
C GLY A 26 -2.04 -12.04 2.99
N ILE A 27 -2.17 -10.77 2.62
CA ILE A 27 -3.14 -9.85 3.20
C ILE A 27 -3.90 -9.09 2.11
N GLN A 28 -5.19 -8.96 2.30
CA GLN A 28 -6.04 -8.07 1.52
C GLN A 28 -6.45 -6.89 2.40
N ILE A 29 -6.16 -5.68 1.95
CA ILE A 29 -6.45 -4.44 2.66
C ILE A 29 -7.48 -3.67 1.85
N ARG A 30 -8.58 -3.26 2.47
CA ARG A 30 -9.56 -2.33 1.88
C ARG A 30 -9.46 -0.99 2.57
N GLY A 31 -9.55 0.08 1.81
CA GLY A 31 -9.41 1.42 2.34
C GLY A 31 -9.82 2.50 1.35
N GLN A 32 -9.55 3.75 1.74
CA GLN A 32 -9.73 4.92 0.88
C GLN A 32 -8.38 5.40 0.35
N VAL A 33 -8.41 6.01 -0.83
CA VAL A 33 -7.27 6.58 -1.52
C VAL A 33 -7.58 8.03 -1.79
N ARG A 34 -6.63 8.89 -1.46
CA ARG A 34 -6.64 10.30 -1.84
C ARG A 34 -5.30 10.69 -2.45
N ALA A 35 -5.32 11.70 -3.31
CA ALA A 35 -4.08 12.33 -3.73
C ALA A 35 -3.43 13.06 -2.54
N CYS A 36 -2.10 13.17 -2.55
CA CYS A 36 -1.41 14.06 -1.61
C CYS A 36 -1.90 15.50 -1.82
N ALA A 37 -2.12 16.22 -0.73
CA ALA A 37 -2.69 17.57 -0.75
C ALA A 37 -1.66 18.63 -1.15
N ASP A 38 -0.40 18.44 -0.73
CA ASP A 38 0.66 19.42 -0.91
C ASP A 38 2.06 18.78 -0.98
N VAL A 39 3.07 19.62 -1.20
CA VAL A 39 4.47 19.23 -1.33
C VAL A 39 5.05 18.69 -0.02
N GLU A 40 4.57 19.17 1.13
CA GLU A 40 5.05 18.72 2.44
C GLU A 40 4.64 17.27 2.69
N GLU A 41 3.39 16.93 2.41
CA GLU A 41 2.89 15.57 2.47
C GLU A 41 3.60 14.64 1.48
N MET A 42 3.89 15.12 0.26
CA MET A 42 4.70 14.36 -0.70
C MET A 42 6.10 14.08 -0.17
N ALA A 43 6.76 15.07 0.45
CA ALA A 43 8.07 14.89 1.06
C ALA A 43 8.04 13.82 2.16
N GLN A 44 7.03 13.85 3.04
CA GLN A 44 6.85 12.85 4.10
C GLN A 44 6.70 11.42 3.52
N VAL A 45 5.91 11.26 2.45
CA VAL A 45 5.75 9.97 1.76
C VAL A 45 7.08 9.48 1.18
N ILE A 46 7.86 10.36 0.54
CA ILE A 46 9.15 10.00 -0.03
C ILE A 46 10.16 9.63 1.07
N THR A 47 10.18 10.33 2.20
CA THR A 47 11.02 9.99 3.35
C THR A 47 10.65 8.61 3.90
N LEU A 48 9.36 8.35 4.12
CA LEU A 48 8.89 7.05 4.60
C LEU A 48 9.29 5.92 3.65
N TYR A 49 9.07 6.12 2.35
CA TYR A 49 9.51 5.17 1.33
C TYR A 49 11.03 4.95 1.41
N SER A 50 11.82 6.02 1.42
CA SER A 50 13.29 5.93 1.44
C SER A 50 13.79 5.13 2.65
N SER A 51 13.19 5.33 3.83
CA SER A 51 13.51 4.58 5.04
C SER A 51 13.17 3.08 4.92
N ALA A 52 12.03 2.75 4.31
CA ALA A 52 11.61 1.34 4.14
C ALA A 52 12.54 0.56 3.20
N PHE A 53 13.24 1.25 2.29
CA PHE A 53 14.15 0.64 1.30
C PHE A 53 15.63 0.90 1.58
N GLU A 54 15.99 1.55 2.68
CA GLU A 54 17.37 1.91 3.02
C GLU A 54 18.30 0.69 3.08
N GLY A 55 17.80 -0.46 3.53
CA GLY A 55 18.55 -1.73 3.57
C GLY A 55 18.59 -2.51 2.24
N ALA A 56 17.83 -2.11 1.22
CA ALA A 56 17.70 -2.86 -0.05
C ALA A 56 18.74 -2.43 -1.11
N GLY A 57 19.69 -1.55 -0.77
CA GLY A 57 20.79 -1.13 -1.64
C GLY A 57 20.37 -0.26 -2.84
N LYS A 58 19.08 0.03 -3.01
CA LYS A 58 18.56 0.95 -4.02
C LYS A 58 18.04 2.21 -3.33
N LYS A 59 18.90 3.23 -3.25
CA LYS A 59 18.41 4.59 -3.00
C LYS A 59 17.55 4.96 -4.20
N LEU A 60 16.25 5.20 -3.98
CA LEU A 60 15.54 6.07 -4.91
C LEU A 60 16.30 7.40 -4.97
N SER A 61 16.19 8.10 -6.10
CA SER A 61 16.68 9.47 -6.24
C SER A 61 16.32 10.29 -5.01
N ASP A 62 17.18 11.24 -4.62
CA ASP A 62 16.91 12.02 -3.41
C ASP A 62 15.52 12.70 -3.47
N PRO A 63 14.90 12.96 -2.31
CA PRO A 63 13.54 13.50 -2.26
C PRO A 63 13.37 14.79 -3.05
N GLU A 64 14.39 15.66 -3.06
CA GLU A 64 14.38 16.91 -3.83
C GLU A 64 14.31 16.62 -5.33
N THR A 65 15.07 15.65 -5.83
CA THR A 65 15.08 15.21 -7.23
C THR A 65 13.74 14.59 -7.63
N MET A 66 13.11 13.81 -6.75
CA MET A 66 11.77 13.26 -6.99
C MET A 66 10.69 14.34 -7.01
N LEU A 67 10.83 15.36 -6.17
CA LEU A 67 9.94 16.53 -6.15
C LEU A 67 10.17 17.46 -7.36
N LEU A 68 11.40 17.55 -7.88
CA LEU A 68 11.76 18.35 -9.05
C LEU A 68 11.39 17.68 -10.39
N THR A 69 11.32 16.34 -10.44
CA THR A 69 10.84 15.55 -11.58
C THR A 69 9.31 15.32 -11.56
N SER A 70 8.61 15.97 -10.64
CA SER A 70 7.19 15.77 -10.31
C SER A 70 6.17 16.11 -11.40
N THR A 71 6.59 16.59 -12.58
CA THR A 71 5.65 16.79 -13.70
C THR A 71 4.97 15.49 -14.17
N GLU A 72 5.54 14.31 -13.86
CA GLU A 72 4.97 13.01 -14.25
C GLU A 72 4.62 12.06 -13.09
N SER A 73 5.02 12.37 -11.85
CA SER A 73 4.78 11.51 -10.69
C SER A 73 3.56 11.95 -9.88
N THR A 74 2.68 11.03 -9.53
CA THR A 74 1.51 11.32 -8.67
C THR A 74 1.55 10.44 -7.42
N PHE A 75 1.56 11.10 -6.27
CA PHE A 75 1.55 10.45 -4.97
C PHE A 75 0.12 10.34 -4.44
N PHE A 76 -0.17 9.18 -3.84
CA PHE A 76 -1.44 8.89 -3.22
C PHE A 76 -1.23 8.38 -1.80
N VAL A 77 -2.13 8.79 -0.91
CA VAL A 77 -2.23 8.27 0.46
C VAL A 77 -3.32 7.21 0.48
N PHE A 78 -2.98 6.00 0.95
CA PHE A 78 -3.93 4.92 1.18
C PHE A 78 -4.21 4.82 2.69
N GLN A 79 -5.47 5.03 3.08
CA GLN A 79 -5.94 4.88 4.45
C GLN A 79 -6.66 3.53 4.60
N ALA A 80 -6.02 2.58 5.29
CA ALA A 80 -6.58 1.26 5.52
C ALA A 80 -7.80 1.34 6.46
N GLU A 81 -8.91 0.72 6.06
CA GLU A 81 -10.13 0.61 6.88
C GLU A 81 -10.29 -0.81 7.42
N ARG A 82 -10.00 -1.81 6.58
CA ARG A 82 -10.14 -3.23 6.91
C ARG A 82 -8.97 -4.04 6.35
N VAL A 83 -8.48 -4.98 7.14
CA VAL A 83 -7.48 -5.95 6.70
C VAL A 83 -8.09 -7.35 6.83
N LYS A 84 -7.86 -8.19 5.83
CA LYS A 84 -8.18 -9.61 5.81
C LYS A 84 -6.88 -10.39 5.62
N LEU A 85 -6.57 -11.28 6.56
CA LEU A 85 -5.52 -12.27 6.37
C LEU A 85 -6.03 -13.37 5.43
N ILE A 86 -5.16 -13.82 4.51
CA ILE A 86 -5.42 -14.90 3.56
C ILE A 86 -4.39 -15.99 3.85
N ASP A 87 -4.88 -17.16 4.27
CA ASP A 87 -4.12 -18.40 4.36
C ASP A 87 -4.98 -19.52 3.77
N GLU A 88 -4.67 -19.88 2.53
CA GLU A 88 -5.32 -20.96 1.79
C GLU A 88 -4.40 -22.20 1.71
N SER A 89 -3.51 -22.39 2.67
CA SER A 89 -2.65 -23.57 2.70
C SER A 89 -3.48 -24.85 2.95
N PRO A 90 -3.22 -25.95 2.21
CA PRO A 90 -3.97 -27.21 2.39
C PRO A 90 -3.76 -27.86 3.76
N SER A 91 -2.72 -27.44 4.49
CA SER A 91 -2.42 -27.82 5.87
C SER A 91 -3.22 -27.03 6.92
N ALA A 92 -3.82 -25.88 6.55
CA ALA A 92 -4.66 -25.09 7.43
C ALA A 92 -6.13 -25.50 7.23
N ASN A 93 -6.63 -26.41 8.08
CA ASN A 93 -8.07 -26.67 8.25
C ASN A 93 -8.84 -25.48 8.85
N ARG A 94 -8.37 -24.24 8.68
CA ARG A 94 -8.97 -23.02 9.19
C ARG A 94 -8.69 -21.87 8.24
N THR A 95 -9.70 -21.49 7.45
CA THR A 95 -9.79 -20.14 6.90
C THR A 95 -10.07 -19.18 8.06
N THR A 96 -9.02 -18.73 8.75
CA THR A 96 -9.18 -17.73 9.81
C THR A 96 -9.24 -16.36 9.16
N THR A 97 -10.45 -15.85 8.93
CA THR A 97 -10.66 -14.48 8.46
C THR A 97 -10.73 -13.58 9.68
N GLU A 98 -9.59 -13.03 10.10
CA GLU A 98 -9.58 -11.98 11.11
C GLU A 98 -9.67 -10.61 10.44
N TYR A 99 -10.59 -9.78 10.92
CA TYR A 99 -10.76 -8.40 10.47
C TYR A 99 -10.24 -7.46 11.55
N ALA A 100 -9.10 -6.81 11.29
CA ALA A 100 -8.72 -5.62 12.05
C ALA A 100 -9.42 -4.40 11.43
N SER A 101 -10.15 -3.64 12.26
CA SER A 101 -10.73 -2.35 11.88
C SER A 101 -9.90 -1.24 12.50
N PHE A 102 -9.55 -0.23 11.71
CA PHE A 102 -8.79 0.93 12.18
C PHE A 102 -9.73 2.12 12.33
N PRO A 103 -9.58 2.95 13.38
CA PRO A 103 -10.35 4.17 13.49
C PRO A 103 -10.04 5.09 12.31
N VAL A 104 -11.09 5.61 11.68
CA VAL A 104 -10.98 6.64 10.64
C VAL A 104 -10.69 7.95 11.36
N GLY A 105 -9.44 8.40 11.30
CA GLY A 105 -9.04 9.76 11.70
C GLY A 105 -9.34 10.76 10.61
#